data_AF-A0A8S1PE02-F1
#
_entry.id   AF-A0A8S1PE02-F1
#
_cell.length_a   1.000
_cell.length_b   1.000
_cell.length_c   1.000
_cell.angle_alpha   90.00
_cell.angle_beta   90.00
_cell.angle_gamma   90.00
#
_symmetry.space_group_name_H-M   'P 1'
#
loop_
_entity.id
_entity.type
_entity.pdbx_description
1 polymer ?
#
loop_
_entity_poly.entity_id
_entity_poly.type
_entity_poly.pdbx_seq_one_letter_code
_entity_poly.pdbx_strand_id
1 'polypeptide(L)'
;MDEMKAFYHDSITKERIKRIDLTKEYICGMDPVTAKDLDDALSINDLGNGIYEIGVHIEDVSHLSFLIVKTTSVYLVHKVIPMLPRILCEELCSLNKDVERLAFFVFFRLKSEGEVLWDSFTGATSVIKSCAQLSYEIVNQIIEGEIQYCQGFDENVLKDKILLLNTIAQKKRTKRLEGSITLQKSKQRFILNSDLYPIGYVEEKRGLAQFMVEEWMLLANQFVDKKLIEYDTKTAILRQHKPPKAEKIEYYRNLLKAFGLKEMAENLDVSTSTLKMIYINILFSCKSLKLTMAKVNDIQSEEIKLILEFRLLKLMEAAQYFVVDDIPELEGRHYALDFDVYSHFTSPIRRYPDILVLSKVIYQIYMFLTQKIINCS
;
A
#
# COMPACT_ATOMS: atom_id res chain seq x y z
N MET A 1 16.98 1.69 28.81
CA MET A 1 17.05 1.79 27.32
C MET A 1 17.99 0.72 26.79
N ASP A 2 19.20 0.64 27.33
CA ASP A 2 20.20 -0.36 26.93
C ASP A 2 19.77 -1.81 27.19
N GLU A 3 19.08 -2.08 28.30
CA GLU A 3 18.49 -3.41 28.57
C GLU A 3 17.51 -3.86 27.48
N MET A 4 16.69 -2.95 26.96
CA MET A 4 15.72 -3.28 25.91
C MET A 4 16.41 -3.50 24.55
N LYS A 5 17.47 -2.74 24.26
CA LYS A 5 18.31 -2.95 23.07
C LYS A 5 19.02 -4.31 23.15
N ALA A 6 19.59 -4.64 24.31
CA ALA A 6 20.25 -5.92 24.55
C ALA A 6 19.27 -7.09 24.42
N PHE A 7 18.08 -6.98 25.01
CA PHE A 7 17.02 -7.98 24.87
C PHE A 7 16.62 -8.19 23.41
N TYR A 8 16.43 -7.10 22.65
CA TYR A 8 16.05 -7.20 21.24
C TYR A 8 17.15 -7.85 20.39
N HIS A 9 18.41 -7.49 20.59
CA HIS A 9 19.55 -8.14 19.91
C HIS A 9 19.67 -9.64 20.23
N ASP A 10 19.46 -10.03 21.49
CA ASP A 10 19.41 -11.43 21.89
C ASP A 10 18.23 -12.16 21.22
N SER A 11 17.07 -11.50 21.12
CA SER A 11 15.90 -12.05 20.41
C SER A 11 16.18 -12.29 18.94
N ILE A 12 16.83 -11.36 18.22
CA ILE A 12 17.23 -11.56 16.82
C ILE A 12 18.14 -12.79 16.71
N THR A 13 19.14 -12.88 17.59
CA THR A 13 20.12 -13.97 17.56
C THR A 13 19.45 -15.34 17.72
N LYS A 14 18.50 -15.45 18.66
CA LYS A 14 17.74 -16.68 18.89
C LYS A 14 16.78 -17.03 17.75
N GLU A 15 16.10 -16.03 17.20
CA GLU A 15 15.12 -16.22 16.14
C GLU A 15 15.75 -16.48 14.77
N ARG A 16 16.96 -15.98 14.51
CA ARG A 16 17.68 -16.17 13.25
C ARG A 16 17.79 -17.63 12.83
N ILE A 17 18.00 -18.53 13.78
CA ILE A 17 18.19 -19.97 13.53
C ILE A 17 16.94 -20.62 12.90
N LYS A 18 15.76 -20.06 13.16
CA LYS A 18 14.46 -20.60 12.70
C LYS A 18 13.95 -19.92 11.43
N ARG A 19 14.67 -18.93 10.91
CA ARG A 19 14.20 -18.01 9.87
C ARG A 19 15.05 -18.14 8.62
N ILE A 20 14.43 -17.83 7.48
CA ILE A 20 15.13 -17.81 6.20
C ILE A 20 16.09 -16.61 6.19
N ASP A 21 17.36 -16.85 5.88
CA ASP A 21 18.38 -15.80 5.80
C ASP A 21 18.36 -15.16 4.41
N LEU A 22 17.92 -13.90 4.35
CA LEU A 22 17.87 -13.07 3.14
C LEU A 22 18.81 -11.85 3.27
N THR A 23 19.77 -11.88 4.22
CA THR A 23 20.66 -10.75 4.52
C THR A 23 21.65 -10.39 3.39
N LYS A 24 21.73 -11.24 2.35
CA LYS A 24 22.57 -11.06 1.16
C LYS A 24 21.78 -10.63 -0.08
N GLU A 25 20.45 -10.58 0.01
CA GLU A 25 19.61 -10.14 -1.10
C GLU A 25 19.62 -8.61 -1.26
N TYR A 26 19.35 -8.14 -2.48
CA TYR A 26 19.19 -6.72 -2.77
C TYR A 26 17.80 -6.24 -2.32
N ILE A 27 17.68 -5.96 -1.02
CA ILE A 27 16.46 -5.47 -0.37
C ILE A 27 16.63 -3.98 -0.07
N CYS A 28 15.63 -3.16 -0.38
CA CYS A 28 15.68 -1.72 -0.07
C CYS A 28 14.31 -1.17 0.38
N GLY A 29 14.36 -0.21 1.31
CA GLY A 29 13.20 0.57 1.74
C GLY A 29 12.98 1.79 0.86
N MET A 30 11.72 2.17 0.62
CA MET A 30 11.32 3.27 -0.24
C MET A 30 10.17 4.06 0.39
N ASP A 31 10.49 5.21 0.97
CA ASP A 31 9.62 5.91 1.90
C ASP A 31 9.62 7.43 1.68
N PRO A 32 8.70 8.19 2.27
CA PRO A 32 8.85 9.65 2.38
C PRO A 32 10.11 10.02 3.17
N VAL A 33 10.76 11.14 2.84
CA VAL A 33 11.94 11.65 3.57
C VAL A 33 11.70 11.80 5.09
N THR A 34 10.45 12.03 5.49
CA THR A 34 10.05 12.22 6.89
C THR A 34 9.76 10.92 7.64
N ALA A 35 9.79 9.76 6.97
CA ALA A 35 9.47 8.48 7.58
C ALA A 35 10.57 8.05 8.56
N LYS A 36 10.14 7.48 9.69
CA LYS A 36 11.04 6.94 10.73
C LYS A 36 10.69 5.52 11.13
N ASP A 37 9.43 5.16 10.96
CA ASP A 37 8.85 3.85 11.17
C ASP A 37 8.74 3.12 9.82
N LEU A 38 9.82 2.46 9.43
CA LEU A 38 9.92 1.76 8.15
C LEU A 38 9.38 0.33 8.31
N ASP A 39 8.18 0.11 7.80
CA ASP A 39 7.47 -1.17 7.91
C ASP A 39 7.84 -2.16 6.81
N ASP A 40 8.19 -1.64 5.63
CA ASP A 40 8.28 -2.44 4.41
C ASP A 40 9.57 -2.20 3.61
N ALA A 41 10.01 -3.25 2.93
CA ALA A 41 11.11 -3.21 1.99
C ALA A 41 10.83 -4.11 0.78
N LEU A 42 11.48 -3.83 -0.34
CA LEU A 42 11.26 -4.50 -1.62
C LEU A 42 12.52 -5.16 -2.16
N SER A 43 12.35 -6.28 -2.84
CA SER A 43 13.38 -6.91 -3.68
C SER A 43 12.78 -7.43 -4.99
N ILE A 44 13.64 -7.62 -5.99
CA ILE A 44 13.28 -8.28 -7.25
C ILE A 44 14.44 -9.11 -7.76
N ASN A 45 14.14 -10.32 -8.24
CA ASN A 45 15.09 -11.22 -8.88
C ASN A 45 14.54 -11.65 -10.25
N ASP A 46 15.39 -11.59 -11.27
CA ASP A 46 15.10 -12.15 -12.58
C ASP A 46 15.43 -13.64 -12.55
N LEU A 47 14.41 -14.48 -12.77
CA LEU A 47 14.54 -15.94 -12.78
C LEU A 47 14.81 -16.47 -14.20
N GLY A 48 14.91 -15.60 -15.20
CA GLY A 48 15.05 -15.94 -16.61
C GLY A 48 13.71 -16.14 -17.32
N ASN A 49 13.75 -16.21 -18.64
CA ASN A 49 12.59 -16.43 -19.52
C ASN A 49 11.44 -15.40 -19.32
N GLY A 50 11.77 -14.18 -18.88
CA GLY A 50 10.80 -13.12 -18.61
C GLY A 50 9.96 -13.35 -17.34
N ILE A 51 10.41 -14.22 -16.44
CA ILE A 51 9.82 -14.48 -15.13
C ILE A 51 10.61 -13.74 -14.06
N TYR A 52 9.91 -12.98 -13.24
CA TYR A 52 10.50 -12.19 -12.16
C TYR A 52 9.87 -12.60 -10.83
N GLU A 53 10.70 -12.72 -9.80
CA GLU A 53 10.26 -12.93 -8.42
C GLU A 53 10.38 -11.63 -7.66
N ILE A 54 9.26 -11.14 -7.15
CA ILE A 54 9.20 -9.90 -6.37
C ILE A 54 8.99 -10.29 -4.92
N GLY A 55 9.77 -9.65 -4.05
CA GLY A 55 9.66 -9.80 -2.61
C GLY A 55 9.19 -8.54 -1.93
N VAL A 56 8.15 -8.69 -1.10
CA VAL A 56 7.69 -7.69 -0.14
C VAL A 56 8.07 -8.18 1.25
N HIS A 57 8.91 -7.43 1.95
CA HIS A 57 9.45 -7.79 3.26
C HIS A 57 8.85 -6.86 4.29
N ILE A 58 8.05 -7.40 5.21
CA ILE A 58 7.34 -6.62 6.23
C ILE A 58 8.00 -6.88 7.58
N GLU A 59 8.23 -5.83 8.37
CA GLU A 59 8.77 -5.97 9.72
C GLU A 59 7.93 -6.94 10.57
N ASP A 60 8.62 -7.86 11.24
CA ASP A 60 7.96 -8.81 12.10
C ASP A 60 7.96 -8.34 13.56
N VAL A 61 6.96 -7.56 13.94
CA VAL A 61 6.73 -7.17 15.35
C VAL A 61 5.96 -8.22 16.16
N SER A 62 5.57 -9.37 15.57
CA SER A 62 4.71 -10.36 16.25
C SER A 62 5.44 -11.13 17.37
N HIS A 63 6.77 -11.18 17.31
CA HIS A 63 7.59 -11.81 18.35
C HIS A 63 7.62 -11.02 19.67
N LEU A 64 7.09 -9.80 19.66
CA LEU A 64 7.16 -8.88 20.79
C LEU A 64 5.88 -8.93 21.64
N SER A 65 6.03 -9.28 22.92
CA SER A 65 4.92 -9.31 23.88
C SER A 65 4.76 -7.96 24.58
N PHE A 66 4.09 -7.00 23.94
CA PHE A 66 3.84 -5.66 24.52
C PHE A 66 2.36 -5.39 24.74
N LEU A 67 2.05 -4.59 25.77
CA LEU A 67 0.72 -4.04 25.98
C LEU A 67 0.46 -2.93 24.95
N ILE A 68 -0.38 -3.21 23.97
CA ILE A 68 -0.77 -2.24 22.94
C ILE A 68 -2.02 -1.49 23.39
N VAL A 69 -1.83 -0.22 23.76
CA VAL A 69 -2.92 0.67 24.23
C VAL A 69 -3.48 1.58 23.14
N LYS A 70 -2.84 1.63 21.97
CA LYS A 70 -3.23 2.45 20.80
C LYS A 70 -3.45 1.55 19.60
N THR A 71 -4.39 1.91 18.73
CA THR A 71 -4.72 1.13 17.53
C THR A 71 -3.98 1.58 16.27
N THR A 72 -3.42 2.80 16.25
CA THR A 72 -2.66 3.33 15.11
C THR A 72 -1.74 4.49 15.52
N SER A 73 -0.68 4.72 14.74
CA SER A 73 0.14 5.93 14.85
C SER A 73 -0.60 7.13 14.26
N VAL A 74 -0.54 8.29 14.92
CA VAL A 74 -1.17 9.53 14.45
C VAL A 74 -0.10 10.48 13.93
N TYR A 75 -0.16 10.80 12.63
CA TYR A 75 0.74 11.73 11.97
C TYR A 75 0.14 13.13 11.96
N LEU A 76 0.71 14.03 12.75
CA LEU A 76 0.40 15.46 12.74
C LEU A 76 1.48 16.18 11.91
N VAL A 77 1.19 17.43 11.54
CA VAL A 77 2.11 18.25 10.71
C VAL A 77 3.52 18.36 11.31
N HIS A 78 3.63 18.54 12.63
CA HIS A 78 4.91 18.77 13.32
C HIS A 78 5.39 17.57 14.16
N LYS A 79 4.58 16.53 14.34
CA LYS A 79 4.94 15.38 15.19
C LYS A 79 4.17 14.12 14.84
N VAL A 80 4.76 12.98 15.18
CA VAL A 80 4.09 11.67 15.16
C VAL A 80 3.81 11.23 16.60
N ILE A 81 2.58 10.77 16.85
CA ILE A 81 2.21 10.06 18.07
C ILE A 81 2.24 8.58 17.73
N PRO A 82 3.32 7.85 18.06
CA PRO A 82 3.47 6.48 17.62
C PRO A 82 2.51 5.55 18.37
N MET A 83 2.11 4.46 17.69
CA MET A 83 1.33 3.37 18.26
C MET A 83 2.14 2.61 19.31
N LEU A 84 3.35 2.20 18.95
CA LEU A 84 4.31 1.53 19.83
C LEU A 84 5.26 2.58 20.46
N PRO A 85 6.00 2.21 21.52
CA PRO A 85 7.10 3.04 22.03
C PRO A 85 8.08 3.48 20.93
N ARG A 86 8.52 4.75 20.96
CA ARG A 86 9.38 5.35 19.92
C ARG A 86 10.61 4.53 19.59
N ILE A 87 11.29 4.00 20.60
CA ILE A 87 12.48 3.18 20.44
C ILE A 87 12.20 1.86 19.68
N LEU A 88 10.98 1.32 19.77
CA LEU A 88 10.58 0.17 18.97
C LEU A 88 10.28 0.62 17.54
N CYS A 89 9.46 1.66 17.36
CA CYS A 89 9.08 2.15 16.04
C CYS A 89 10.26 2.66 15.20
N GLU A 90 11.14 3.49 15.78
CA GLU A 90 12.13 4.28 15.04
C GLU A 90 13.50 3.57 14.98
N GLU A 91 13.82 2.70 15.95
CA GLU A 91 15.15 2.08 16.04
C GLU A 91 15.10 0.56 15.88
N LEU A 92 14.40 -0.14 16.78
CA LEU A 92 14.53 -1.60 16.90
C LEU A 92 13.78 -2.37 15.82
N CYS A 93 12.52 -2.01 15.57
CA CYS A 93 11.67 -2.67 14.57
C CYS A 93 11.76 -2.01 13.20
N SER A 94 12.14 -0.73 13.10
CA SER A 94 12.28 -0.09 11.78
C SER A 94 13.29 -0.85 10.91
N LEU A 95 12.94 -1.09 9.64
CA LEU A 95 13.79 -1.72 8.61
C LEU A 95 14.94 -0.84 8.14
N ASN A 96 15.70 -0.31 9.10
CA ASN A 96 16.82 0.60 8.90
C ASN A 96 17.94 -0.03 8.05
N LYS A 97 18.55 0.79 7.20
CA LYS A 97 19.68 0.40 6.33
C LYS A 97 20.83 -0.21 7.14
N ASP A 98 21.45 -1.25 6.58
CA ASP A 98 22.64 -1.94 7.10
C ASP A 98 22.48 -2.59 8.48
N VAL A 99 21.24 -2.78 8.95
CA VAL A 99 20.95 -3.49 10.20
C VAL A 99 20.12 -4.73 9.94
N GLU A 100 20.47 -5.83 10.61
CA GLU A 100 19.69 -7.06 10.53
C GLU A 100 18.35 -6.90 11.26
N ARG A 101 17.27 -7.32 10.59
CA ARG A 101 15.90 -7.20 11.09
C ARG A 101 15.11 -8.48 10.86
N LEU A 102 14.19 -8.75 11.77
CA LEU A 102 13.25 -9.87 11.65
C LEU A 102 12.10 -9.41 10.76
N ALA A 103 11.85 -10.14 9.67
CA ALA A 103 10.78 -9.81 8.75
C ALA A 103 9.90 -11.02 8.46
N PHE A 104 8.74 -10.76 7.89
CA PHE A 104 7.94 -11.72 7.16
C PHE A 104 7.95 -11.31 5.69
N PHE A 105 8.44 -12.19 4.81
CA PHE A 105 8.41 -11.91 3.38
C PHE A 105 7.19 -12.53 2.72
N VAL A 106 6.75 -11.89 1.64
CA VAL A 106 5.82 -12.44 0.66
C VAL A 106 6.52 -12.36 -0.70
N PHE A 107 6.81 -13.52 -1.27
CA PHE A 107 7.33 -13.68 -2.62
C PHE A 107 6.21 -14.06 -3.56
N PHE A 108 6.23 -13.52 -4.77
CA PHE A 108 5.33 -13.91 -5.84
C PHE A 108 6.03 -13.74 -7.19
N ARG A 109 5.68 -14.60 -8.15
CA ARG A 109 6.30 -14.61 -9.47
C ARG A 109 5.38 -14.00 -10.49
N LEU A 110 5.90 -13.16 -11.36
CA LEU A 110 5.15 -12.54 -12.44
C LEU A 110 5.89 -12.65 -13.77
N LYS A 111 5.12 -12.58 -14.85
CA LYS A 111 5.65 -12.30 -16.18
C LYS A 111 6.01 -10.82 -16.32
N SER A 112 6.77 -10.51 -17.37
CA SER A 112 7.14 -9.14 -17.75
C SER A 112 5.95 -8.18 -17.92
N GLU A 113 4.74 -8.70 -18.18
CA GLU A 113 3.49 -7.95 -18.37
C GLU A 113 2.75 -7.65 -17.06
N GLY A 114 3.33 -7.99 -15.90
CA GLY A 114 2.71 -7.82 -14.59
C GLY A 114 1.60 -8.82 -14.27
N GLU A 115 1.51 -9.91 -15.04
CA GLU A 115 0.61 -11.03 -14.77
C GLU A 115 1.24 -11.94 -13.71
N VAL A 116 0.55 -12.14 -12.59
CA VAL A 116 1.00 -13.03 -11.52
C VAL A 116 0.82 -14.47 -11.95
N LEU A 117 1.87 -15.28 -11.82
CA LEU A 117 1.79 -16.71 -12.11
C LEU A 117 0.90 -17.39 -11.06
N TRP A 118 0.05 -18.31 -11.54
CA TRP A 118 -0.85 -19.08 -10.69
C TRP A 118 -0.05 -19.84 -9.61
N ASP A 119 -0.57 -19.81 -8.38
CA ASP A 119 0.02 -20.47 -7.20
C ASP A 119 1.51 -20.15 -6.93
N SER A 120 1.98 -18.96 -7.35
CA SER A 120 3.38 -18.57 -7.18
C SER A 120 3.71 -17.92 -5.84
N PHE A 121 2.70 -17.72 -4.98
CA PHE A 121 2.90 -16.99 -3.73
C PHE A 121 3.56 -17.87 -2.67
N THR A 122 4.60 -17.35 -2.05
CA THR A 122 5.28 -17.98 -0.90
C THR A 122 5.44 -16.93 0.20
N GLY A 123 5.20 -17.30 1.45
CA GLY A 123 5.48 -16.41 2.58
C GLY A 123 6.02 -17.17 3.77
N ALA A 124 6.99 -16.56 4.45
CA ALA A 124 7.63 -17.13 5.63
C ALA A 124 8.37 -16.04 6.44
N THR A 125 8.78 -16.41 7.66
CA THR A 125 9.63 -15.58 8.50
C THR A 125 11.09 -15.59 8.00
N SER A 126 11.73 -14.44 8.06
CA SER A 126 13.08 -14.21 7.56
C SER A 126 13.89 -13.27 8.44
N VAL A 127 15.21 -13.26 8.21
CA VAL A 127 16.11 -12.19 8.62
C VAL A 127 16.59 -11.47 7.37
N ILE A 128 16.40 -10.16 7.33
CA ILE A 128 16.80 -9.31 6.20
C ILE A 128 17.84 -8.30 6.65
N LYS A 129 18.54 -7.71 5.69
CA LYS A 129 19.38 -6.53 5.90
C LYS A 129 19.20 -5.59 4.72
N SER A 130 18.50 -4.48 4.95
CA SER A 130 18.23 -3.50 3.89
C SER A 130 19.54 -2.87 3.41
N CYS A 131 19.85 -2.99 2.12
CA CYS A 131 21.07 -2.46 1.52
C CYS A 131 20.96 -0.96 1.17
N ALA A 132 19.75 -0.41 1.16
CA ALA A 132 19.49 0.99 0.90
C ALA A 132 18.15 1.44 1.49
N GLN A 133 18.09 2.71 1.89
CA GLN A 133 16.87 3.39 2.30
C GLN A 133 16.75 4.64 1.44
N LEU A 134 15.75 4.66 0.55
CA LEU A 134 15.61 5.67 -0.48
C LEU A 134 14.35 6.50 -0.25
N SER A 135 14.43 7.80 -0.51
CA SER A 135 13.24 8.64 -0.55
C SER A 135 12.49 8.45 -1.86
N TYR A 136 11.17 8.64 -1.85
CA TYR A 136 10.38 8.64 -3.08
C TYR A 136 10.90 9.65 -4.12
N GLU A 137 11.40 10.79 -3.69
CA GLU A 137 12.01 11.80 -4.54
C GLU A 137 13.21 11.21 -5.30
N ILE A 138 14.15 10.57 -4.60
CA ILE A 138 15.33 9.93 -5.22
C ILE A 138 14.90 8.81 -6.17
N VAL A 139 13.94 7.97 -5.77
CA VAL A 139 13.44 6.87 -6.62
C VAL A 139 12.78 7.40 -7.89
N ASN A 140 12.00 8.48 -7.81
CA ASN A 140 11.42 9.11 -9.00
C ASN A 140 12.50 9.66 -9.93
N GLN A 141 13.53 10.33 -9.39
CA GLN A 141 14.66 10.84 -10.18
C GLN A 141 15.46 9.72 -10.86
N ILE A 142 15.59 8.54 -10.22
CA ILE A 142 16.18 7.35 -10.84
C ILE A 142 15.31 6.86 -12.00
N ILE A 143 14.00 6.76 -11.80
CA ILE A 143 13.04 6.31 -12.83
C ILE A 143 13.02 7.26 -14.04
N GLU A 144 13.13 8.56 -13.79
CA GLU A 144 13.14 9.61 -14.82
C GLU A 144 14.50 9.74 -15.52
N GLY A 145 15.55 9.09 -15.00
CA GLY A 145 16.90 9.12 -15.56
C GLY A 145 17.72 10.36 -15.18
N GLU A 146 17.24 11.18 -14.25
CA GLU A 146 17.96 12.35 -13.71
C GLU A 146 19.14 11.94 -12.84
N ILE A 147 18.97 10.87 -12.05
CA ILE A 147 20.02 10.28 -11.22
C ILE A 147 20.44 8.94 -11.80
N GLN A 148 21.75 8.76 -11.99
CA GLN A 148 22.30 7.53 -12.54
C GLN A 148 22.91 6.57 -11.50
N TYR A 149 22.95 6.96 -10.22
CA TYR A 149 23.56 6.17 -9.14
C TYR A 149 22.65 6.11 -7.91
N CYS A 150 22.69 5.00 -7.18
CA CYS A 150 21.96 4.78 -5.93
C CYS A 150 22.96 4.59 -4.79
N GLN A 151 22.91 5.38 -3.72
CA GLN A 151 23.74 5.12 -2.55
C GLN A 151 23.41 3.74 -1.93
N GLY A 152 24.31 2.76 -2.07
CA GLY A 152 24.05 1.37 -1.66
C GLY A 152 25.22 0.42 -1.91
N PHE A 153 24.97 -0.88 -1.79
CA PHE A 153 25.99 -1.94 -1.86
C PHE A 153 26.63 -2.09 -3.25
N ASP A 154 25.80 -2.18 -4.30
CA ASP A 154 26.18 -2.08 -5.72
C ASP A 154 25.17 -1.15 -6.39
N GLU A 155 25.62 0.07 -6.68
CA GLU A 155 24.75 1.18 -7.09
C GLU A 155 24.05 0.92 -8.43
N ASN A 156 24.73 0.22 -9.35
CA ASN A 156 24.19 -0.07 -10.69
C ASN A 156 23.17 -1.21 -10.62
N VAL A 157 23.50 -2.30 -9.91
CA VAL A 157 22.58 -3.43 -9.76
C VAL A 157 21.30 -3.03 -9.04
N LEU A 158 21.41 -2.21 -7.99
CA LEU A 158 20.25 -1.73 -7.25
C LEU A 158 19.36 -0.83 -8.12
N LYS A 159 19.97 0.08 -8.90
CA LYS A 159 19.24 0.93 -9.86
C LYS A 159 18.46 0.09 -10.88
N ASP A 160 19.09 -0.90 -11.50
CA ASP A 160 18.43 -1.75 -12.50
C ASP A 160 17.25 -2.52 -11.89
N LYS A 161 17.40 -3.00 -10.65
CA LYS A 161 16.31 -3.64 -9.89
C LYS A 161 15.15 -2.67 -9.62
N ILE A 162 15.42 -1.42 -9.26
CA ILE A 162 14.39 -0.39 -9.05
C ILE A 162 13.63 -0.10 -10.36
N LEU A 163 14.35 0.06 -11.47
CA LEU A 163 13.73 0.29 -12.78
C LEU A 163 12.84 -0.88 -13.22
N LEU A 164 13.27 -2.11 -12.93
CA LEU A 164 12.51 -3.32 -13.22
C LEU A 164 11.26 -3.42 -12.34
N LEU A 165 11.38 -3.19 -11.02
CA LEU A 165 10.23 -3.08 -10.11
C LEU A 165 9.22 -2.06 -10.63
N ASN A 166 9.66 -0.88 -11.05
CA ASN A 166 8.76 0.15 -11.54
C ASN A 166 8.08 -0.29 -12.85
N THR A 167 8.85 -0.80 -13.80
CA THR A 167 8.33 -1.21 -15.12
C THR A 167 7.20 -2.23 -15.00
N ILE A 168 7.39 -3.26 -14.17
CA ILE A 168 6.37 -4.30 -13.97
C ILE A 168 5.18 -3.74 -13.18
N ALA A 169 5.43 -2.89 -12.18
CA ALA A 169 4.37 -2.24 -11.41
C ALA A 169 3.46 -1.37 -12.29
N GLN A 170 4.01 -0.57 -13.20
CA GLN A 170 3.20 0.30 -14.07
C GLN A 170 2.28 -0.51 -15.00
N LYS A 171 2.76 -1.64 -15.54
CA LYS A 171 1.93 -2.54 -16.35
C LYS A 171 0.80 -3.17 -15.53
N LYS A 172 1.11 -3.65 -14.32
CA LYS A 172 0.12 -4.20 -13.39
C LYS A 172 -0.93 -3.14 -12.98
N ARG A 173 -0.46 -1.93 -12.66
CA ARG A 173 -1.31 -0.79 -12.30
C ARG A 173 -2.28 -0.44 -13.41
N THR A 174 -1.81 -0.38 -14.65
CA THR A 174 -2.65 -0.07 -15.82
C THR A 174 -3.83 -1.04 -15.91
N LYS A 175 -3.57 -2.35 -15.82
CA LYS A 175 -4.61 -3.39 -15.81
C LYS A 175 -5.57 -3.26 -14.62
N ARG A 176 -5.04 -3.08 -13.40
CA ARG A 176 -5.87 -2.92 -12.19
C ARG A 176 -6.78 -1.71 -12.28
N LEU A 177 -6.29 -0.61 -12.85
CA LEU A 177 -7.09 0.60 -13.01
C LEU A 177 -8.27 0.40 -13.95
N GLU A 178 -8.30 -0.59 -14.84
CA GLU A 178 -9.47 -0.88 -15.69
C GLU A 178 -10.73 -1.16 -14.85
N GLY A 179 -10.60 -1.85 -13.72
CA GLY A 179 -11.71 -2.17 -12.79
C GLY A 179 -11.80 -1.29 -11.54
N SER A 180 -10.73 -0.59 -11.16
CA SER A 180 -10.66 0.18 -9.89
C SER A 180 -10.74 1.70 -10.08
N ILE A 181 -11.17 2.41 -9.03
CA ILE A 181 -11.18 3.88 -9.01
C ILE A 181 -10.01 4.37 -8.17
N THR A 182 -9.21 5.27 -8.74
CA THR A 182 -8.27 6.08 -7.96
C THR A 182 -8.75 7.53 -7.95
N LEU A 183 -9.37 7.96 -6.85
CA LEU A 183 -9.63 9.37 -6.61
C LEU A 183 -8.46 9.95 -5.81
N GLN A 184 -7.65 10.81 -6.43
CA GLN A 184 -6.55 11.43 -5.73
C GLN A 184 -7.05 12.63 -4.94
N LYS A 185 -6.77 12.66 -3.64
CA LYS A 185 -6.91 13.89 -2.85
C LYS A 185 -5.60 14.65 -2.97
N SER A 186 -5.64 15.89 -3.46
CA SER A 186 -4.51 16.80 -3.31
C SER A 186 -4.17 16.90 -1.82
N LYS A 187 -2.92 16.56 -1.48
CA LYS A 187 -2.39 16.68 -0.12
C LYS A 187 -1.45 17.88 -0.09
N GLN A 188 -1.56 18.66 0.98
CA GLN A 188 -0.67 19.78 1.23
C GLN A 188 0.33 19.39 2.31
N ARG A 189 1.62 19.64 2.06
CA ARG A 189 2.69 19.49 3.03
C ARG A 189 3.15 20.88 3.47
N PHE A 190 3.03 21.17 4.76
CA PHE A 190 3.52 22.43 5.32
C PHE A 190 5.04 22.42 5.46
N ILE A 191 5.66 23.57 5.16
CA ILE A 191 7.06 23.85 5.46
C ILE A 191 7.08 24.57 6.79
N LEU A 192 7.79 24.02 7.76
CA LEU A 192 7.92 24.60 9.10
C LEU A 192 9.29 25.23 9.29
N ASN A 193 9.38 26.31 10.08
CA ASN A 193 10.65 26.85 10.55
C ASN A 193 11.20 26.05 11.75
N SER A 194 12.33 26.50 12.32
CA SER A 194 12.97 25.88 13.49
C SER A 194 12.07 25.80 14.72
N ASP A 195 11.14 26.75 14.86
CA ASP A 195 10.19 26.83 15.98
C ASP A 195 8.86 26.11 15.69
N LEU A 196 8.81 25.30 14.61
CA LEU A 196 7.65 24.54 14.15
C LEU A 196 6.45 25.38 13.67
N TYR A 197 6.65 26.66 13.36
CA TYR A 197 5.64 27.51 12.74
C TYR A 197 5.59 27.29 11.22
N PRO A 198 4.40 27.22 10.61
CA PRO A 198 4.28 27.08 9.16
C PRO A 198 4.69 28.38 8.46
N ILE A 199 5.69 28.29 7.58
CA ILE A 199 6.20 29.40 6.76
C ILE A 199 5.81 29.25 5.28
N GLY A 200 5.19 28.13 4.93
CA GLY A 200 4.69 27.86 3.59
C GLY A 200 4.05 26.49 3.50
N TYR A 201 3.60 26.14 2.30
CA TYR A 201 3.15 24.80 1.98
C TYR A 201 3.49 24.46 0.53
N VAL A 202 3.57 23.18 0.25
CA VAL A 202 3.73 22.64 -1.10
C VAL A 202 2.67 21.58 -1.34
N GLU A 203 2.23 21.44 -2.58
CA GLU A 203 1.39 20.32 -2.97
C GLU A 203 2.24 19.05 -3.07
N GLU A 204 1.82 18.00 -2.37
CA GLU A 204 2.45 16.70 -2.40
C GLU A 204 1.90 15.89 -3.59
N LYS A 205 2.69 15.84 -4.66
CA LYS A 205 2.36 15.05 -5.85
C LYS A 205 2.81 13.61 -5.66
N ARG A 206 1.96 12.67 -6.07
CA ARG A 206 2.31 11.25 -6.13
C ARG A 206 3.08 10.97 -7.42
N GLY A 207 4.29 10.47 -7.30
CA GLY A 207 5.12 10.04 -8.43
C GLY A 207 5.04 8.54 -8.70
N LEU A 208 5.85 8.09 -9.66
CA LEU A 208 5.94 6.69 -10.09
C LEU A 208 6.40 5.77 -8.95
N ALA A 209 7.30 6.24 -8.09
CA ALA A 209 7.78 5.52 -6.92
C ALA A 209 6.65 5.16 -5.96
N GLN A 210 5.79 6.12 -5.60
CA GLN A 210 4.64 5.89 -4.72
C GLN A 210 3.62 4.93 -5.34
N PHE A 211 3.43 4.98 -6.66
CA PHE A 211 2.55 4.04 -7.35
C PHE A 211 3.13 2.63 -7.42
N MET A 212 4.44 2.52 -7.63
CA MET A 212 5.16 1.25 -7.62
C MET A 212 5.03 0.55 -6.28
N VAL A 213 5.36 1.24 -5.17
CA VAL A 213 5.23 0.68 -3.82
C VAL A 213 3.76 0.30 -3.53
N GLU A 214 2.79 1.14 -3.91
CA GLU A 214 1.37 0.82 -3.75
C GLU A 214 0.99 -0.52 -4.40
N GLU A 215 1.40 -0.79 -5.64
CA GLU A 215 1.06 -2.05 -6.32
C GLU A 215 1.62 -3.27 -5.60
N TRP A 216 2.84 -3.18 -5.08
CA TRP A 216 3.47 -4.31 -4.38
C TRP A 216 2.86 -4.55 -3.02
N MET A 217 2.55 -3.48 -2.27
CA MET A 217 1.84 -3.60 -1.00
C MET A 217 0.44 -4.19 -1.18
N LEU A 218 -0.30 -3.77 -2.21
CA LEU A 218 -1.62 -4.33 -2.53
C LEU A 218 -1.52 -5.84 -2.80
N LEU A 219 -0.49 -6.28 -3.53
CA LEU A 219 -0.33 -7.69 -3.86
C LEU A 219 0.09 -8.54 -2.65
N ALA A 220 0.91 -7.99 -1.74
CA ALA A 220 1.23 -8.63 -0.48
C ALA A 220 0.01 -8.77 0.45
N ASN A 221 -0.85 -7.74 0.52
CA ASN A 221 -2.11 -7.84 1.25
C ASN A 221 -3.00 -8.97 0.67
N GLN A 222 -3.10 -9.08 -0.67
CA GLN A 222 -3.87 -10.15 -1.33
C GLN A 222 -3.36 -11.57 -1.05
N PHE A 223 -2.06 -11.75 -0.83
CA PHE A 223 -1.53 -13.04 -0.37
C PHE A 223 -2.10 -13.42 1.00
N VAL A 224 -2.04 -12.46 1.92
CA VAL A 224 -2.51 -12.65 3.28
C VAL A 224 -4.02 -12.84 3.33
N ASP A 225 -4.78 -12.14 2.50
CA ASP A 225 -6.22 -12.35 2.34
C ASP A 225 -6.56 -13.80 2.05
N LYS A 226 -5.84 -14.42 1.09
CA LYS A 226 -6.01 -15.84 0.74
C LYS A 226 -5.69 -16.74 1.93
N LYS A 227 -4.59 -16.47 2.65
CA LYS A 227 -4.20 -17.28 3.81
C LYS A 227 -5.18 -17.15 4.97
N LEU A 228 -5.69 -15.95 5.26
CA LEU A 228 -6.70 -15.78 6.29
C LEU A 228 -7.96 -16.61 6.00
N ILE A 229 -8.43 -16.61 4.75
CA ILE A 229 -9.62 -17.35 4.31
C ILE A 229 -9.40 -18.87 4.26
N GLU A 230 -8.25 -19.32 3.75
CA GLU A 230 -7.94 -20.75 3.58
C GLU A 230 -7.96 -21.50 4.91
N TYR A 231 -7.50 -20.86 6.00
CA TYR A 231 -7.32 -21.52 7.29
C TYR A 231 -8.49 -21.34 8.25
N ASP A 232 -8.99 -20.11 8.42
CA ASP A 232 -10.07 -19.83 9.36
C ASP A 232 -10.79 -18.53 8.99
N THR A 233 -11.87 -18.68 8.23
CA THR A 233 -12.72 -17.56 7.82
C THR A 233 -13.29 -16.82 9.02
N LYS A 234 -13.79 -17.52 10.04
CA LYS A 234 -14.59 -16.92 11.14
C LYS A 234 -13.84 -15.85 11.92
N THR A 235 -12.52 -16.00 12.08
CA THR A 235 -11.70 -15.03 12.80
C THR A 235 -10.75 -14.24 11.89
N ALA A 236 -10.99 -14.26 10.57
CA ALA A 236 -10.26 -13.44 9.62
C ALA A 236 -10.60 -11.96 9.82
N ILE A 237 -9.56 -11.14 10.02
CA ILE A 237 -9.68 -9.68 10.13
C ILE A 237 -9.48 -9.10 8.74
N LEU A 238 -10.56 -8.58 8.17
CA LEU A 238 -10.59 -8.04 6.81
C LEU A 238 -10.97 -6.56 6.82
N ARG A 239 -10.90 -5.93 5.65
CA ARG A 239 -11.19 -4.51 5.43
C ARG A 239 -12.04 -4.31 4.18
N GLN A 240 -13.28 -3.90 4.40
CA GLN A 240 -14.24 -3.63 3.33
C GLN A 240 -14.31 -2.15 2.99
N HIS A 241 -14.74 -1.84 1.77
CA HIS A 241 -15.09 -0.49 1.34
C HIS A 241 -16.41 -0.58 0.57
N LYS A 242 -17.49 -0.10 1.17
CA LYS A 242 -18.83 -0.20 0.57
C LYS A 242 -18.99 0.77 -0.60
N PRO A 243 -19.84 0.45 -1.60
CA PRO A 243 -20.20 1.41 -2.65
C PRO A 243 -20.87 2.66 -2.05
N PRO A 244 -20.86 3.81 -2.76
CA PRO A 244 -21.61 4.99 -2.35
C PRO A 244 -23.08 4.69 -2.11
N LYS A 245 -23.67 5.32 -1.08
CA LYS A 245 -25.11 5.20 -0.80
C LYS A 245 -25.94 5.85 -1.91
N ALA A 246 -27.08 5.25 -2.24
CA ALA A 246 -28.00 5.74 -3.27
C ALA A 246 -28.37 7.24 -3.09
N GLU A 247 -28.61 7.66 -1.84
CA GLU A 247 -28.92 9.07 -1.51
C GLU A 247 -27.80 10.05 -1.91
N LYS A 248 -26.53 9.67 -1.67
CA LYS A 248 -25.37 10.50 -2.04
C LYS A 248 -25.24 10.60 -3.56
N ILE A 249 -25.50 9.50 -4.26
CA ILE A 249 -25.47 9.44 -5.73
C ILE A 249 -26.56 10.32 -6.31
N GLU A 250 -27.78 10.24 -5.78
CA GLU A 250 -28.89 11.07 -6.24
C GLU A 250 -28.63 12.57 -5.98
N TYR A 251 -28.04 12.90 -4.83
CA TYR A 251 -27.58 14.27 -4.58
C TYR A 251 -26.57 14.74 -5.64
N TYR A 252 -25.58 13.91 -5.99
CA TYR A 252 -24.58 14.26 -7.01
C TYR A 252 -25.17 14.33 -8.41
N ARG A 253 -26.13 13.46 -8.74
CA ARG A 253 -26.92 13.52 -9.98
C ARG A 253 -27.64 14.86 -10.12
N ASN A 254 -28.27 15.32 -9.05
CA ASN A 254 -28.96 16.61 -9.03
C ASN A 254 -27.99 17.80 -9.13
N LEU A 255 -26.82 17.68 -8.53
CA LEU A 255 -25.75 18.66 -8.67
C LEU A 255 -25.27 18.79 -10.13
N LEU A 256 -25.03 17.66 -10.80
CA LEU A 256 -24.67 17.63 -12.23
C LEU A 256 -25.76 18.30 -13.09
N LYS A 257 -27.05 17.97 -12.87
CA LYS A 257 -28.17 18.61 -13.57
C LYS A 257 -28.21 20.12 -13.35
N ALA A 258 -27.97 20.59 -12.12
CA ALA A 258 -27.96 22.01 -11.78
C ALA A 258 -26.86 22.79 -12.51
N PHE A 259 -25.72 22.17 -12.78
CA PHE A 259 -24.63 22.74 -13.58
C PHE A 259 -24.75 22.49 -15.09
N GLY A 260 -25.92 22.03 -15.57
CA GLY A 260 -26.18 21.80 -16.99
C GLY A 260 -25.63 20.49 -17.56
N LEU A 261 -25.04 19.62 -16.74
CA LEU A 261 -24.45 18.33 -17.12
C LEU A 261 -25.49 17.19 -17.12
N LYS A 262 -26.59 17.37 -17.86
CA LYS A 262 -27.74 16.43 -17.84
C LYS A 262 -27.39 15.01 -18.32
N GLU A 263 -26.65 14.90 -19.42
CA GLU A 263 -26.23 13.60 -19.99
C GLU A 263 -25.35 12.81 -19.01
N MET A 264 -24.42 13.49 -18.32
CA MET A 264 -23.59 12.86 -17.29
C MET A 264 -24.42 12.42 -16.09
N ALA A 265 -25.44 13.19 -15.72
CA ALA A 265 -26.33 12.85 -14.62
C ALA A 265 -27.22 11.63 -14.93
N GLU A 266 -27.74 11.54 -16.15
CA GLU A 266 -28.60 10.43 -16.61
C GLU A 266 -27.81 9.13 -16.74
N ASN A 267 -26.56 9.20 -17.18
CA ASN A 267 -25.66 8.05 -17.32
C ASN A 267 -24.83 7.72 -16.07
N LEU A 268 -25.08 8.41 -14.93
CA LEU A 268 -24.39 8.13 -13.67
C LEU A 268 -24.86 6.79 -13.10
N ASP A 269 -24.04 5.76 -13.28
CA ASP A 269 -24.13 4.47 -12.59
C ASP A 269 -23.10 4.35 -11.45
N VAL A 270 -23.37 3.44 -10.52
CA VAL A 270 -22.61 3.17 -9.28
C VAL A 270 -21.46 2.19 -9.52
N SER A 271 -21.26 1.67 -10.74
CA SER A 271 -20.09 0.83 -11.04
C SER A 271 -18.78 1.63 -10.90
N THR A 272 -17.71 0.91 -10.52
CA THR A 272 -16.38 1.50 -10.36
C THR A 272 -15.86 2.10 -11.66
N SER A 273 -16.06 1.40 -12.77
CA SER A 273 -15.77 1.86 -14.13
C SER A 273 -16.50 3.17 -14.47
N THR A 274 -17.78 3.31 -14.10
CA THR A 274 -18.56 4.52 -14.39
C THR A 274 -18.12 5.72 -13.57
N LEU A 275 -17.92 5.58 -12.26
CA LEU A 275 -17.41 6.70 -11.43
C LEU A 275 -15.98 7.09 -11.82
N LYS A 276 -15.14 6.13 -12.21
CA LYS A 276 -13.81 6.40 -12.78
C LYS A 276 -13.94 7.19 -14.08
N MET A 277 -14.80 6.77 -15.00
CA MET A 277 -15.06 7.48 -16.26
C MET A 277 -15.56 8.90 -16.01
N ILE A 278 -16.42 9.11 -15.02
CA ILE A 278 -16.89 10.45 -14.64
C ILE A 278 -15.77 11.29 -14.05
N TYR A 279 -14.93 10.73 -13.18
CA TYR A 279 -13.76 11.43 -12.65
C TYR A 279 -12.78 11.81 -13.78
N ILE A 280 -12.47 10.88 -14.68
CA ILE A 280 -11.65 11.12 -15.87
C ILE A 280 -12.31 12.20 -16.74
N ASN A 281 -13.61 12.12 -17.02
CA ASN A 281 -14.29 13.14 -17.81
C ASN A 281 -14.22 14.50 -17.11
N ILE A 282 -14.46 14.61 -15.80
CA ILE A 282 -14.31 15.88 -15.06
C ILE A 282 -12.88 16.42 -15.16
N LEU A 283 -11.87 15.55 -15.11
CA LEU A 283 -10.46 15.92 -15.25
C LEU A 283 -10.06 16.30 -16.70
N PHE A 284 -10.57 15.60 -17.71
CA PHE A 284 -10.12 15.67 -19.12
C PHE A 284 -11.07 16.41 -20.06
N SER A 285 -12.31 16.67 -19.67
CA SER A 285 -13.29 17.47 -20.43
C SER A 285 -12.82 18.91 -20.70
N CYS A 286 -11.69 19.35 -20.15
CA CYS A 286 -11.06 20.62 -20.49
C CYS A 286 -10.12 20.59 -21.71
N LYS A 287 -9.83 19.43 -22.33
CA LYS A 287 -9.03 19.38 -23.59
C LYS A 287 -9.73 18.71 -24.77
N SER A 288 -10.78 17.91 -24.55
CA SER A 288 -11.37 17.09 -25.62
C SER A 288 -12.88 16.86 -25.54
N LEU A 289 -13.67 17.79 -24.96
CA LEU A 289 -15.10 17.89 -25.29
C LEU A 289 -15.30 18.58 -26.66
N LYS A 290 -14.85 17.89 -27.71
CA LYS A 290 -15.27 18.15 -29.10
C LYS A 290 -16.41 17.22 -29.55
N LEU A 291 -16.96 16.41 -28.65
CA LEU A 291 -18.05 15.46 -28.95
C LEU A 291 -19.25 15.68 -28.01
N THR A 292 -19.81 16.88 -28.03
CA THR A 292 -21.26 17.16 -28.15
C THR A 292 -21.51 18.66 -27.97
N MET A 293 -21.74 19.30 -29.11
CA MET A 293 -22.50 20.54 -29.30
C MET A 293 -21.91 21.87 -28.81
N ALA A 294 -21.72 22.75 -29.80
CA ALA A 294 -21.95 24.17 -29.70
C ALA A 294 -23.15 24.47 -28.75
N LYS A 295 -22.84 25.15 -27.64
CA LYS A 295 -23.72 25.68 -26.55
C LYS A 295 -23.31 25.26 -25.12
N VAL A 296 -22.07 24.82 -24.90
CA VAL A 296 -21.45 24.82 -23.56
C VAL A 296 -20.30 25.81 -23.55
N ASN A 297 -20.63 27.11 -23.47
CA ASN A 297 -19.63 28.16 -23.25
C ASN A 297 -19.37 28.46 -21.77
N ASP A 298 -20.02 27.77 -20.82
CA ASP A 298 -20.00 28.18 -19.39
C ASP A 298 -19.63 27.07 -18.39
N ILE A 299 -19.03 25.96 -18.82
CA ILE A 299 -18.25 25.09 -17.90
C ILE A 299 -16.76 25.43 -18.03
N GLN A 300 -16.44 26.72 -18.03
CA GLN A 300 -15.06 27.24 -18.03
C GLN A 300 -14.58 27.69 -16.64
N SER A 301 -15.46 27.73 -15.64
CA SER A 301 -15.07 28.09 -14.27
C SER A 301 -14.40 26.90 -13.59
N GLU A 302 -13.08 27.02 -13.35
CA GLU A 302 -12.30 26.09 -12.54
C GLU A 302 -12.98 25.85 -11.17
N GLU A 303 -13.76 26.81 -10.69
CA GLU A 303 -14.58 26.72 -9.48
C GLU A 303 -15.64 25.61 -9.55
N ILE A 304 -16.37 25.46 -10.67
CA ILE A 304 -17.38 24.40 -10.81
C ILE A 304 -16.68 23.03 -10.82
N LYS A 305 -15.54 22.93 -11.49
CA LYS A 305 -14.73 21.71 -11.54
C LYS A 305 -14.26 21.28 -10.15
N LEU A 306 -13.73 22.21 -9.37
CA LEU A 306 -13.33 21.97 -7.98
C LEU A 306 -14.50 21.51 -7.11
N ILE A 307 -15.70 22.10 -7.29
CA ILE A 307 -16.90 21.68 -6.56
C ILE A 307 -17.30 20.25 -6.94
N LEU A 308 -17.35 19.93 -8.23
CA LEU A 308 -17.73 18.61 -8.72
C LEU A 308 -16.72 17.54 -8.25
N GLU A 309 -15.42 17.81 -8.39
CA GLU A 309 -14.36 16.91 -7.92
C GLU A 309 -14.44 16.67 -6.40
N PHE A 310 -14.58 17.75 -5.62
CA PHE A 310 -14.71 17.64 -4.16
C PHE A 310 -15.96 16.82 -3.77
N ARG A 311 -17.09 17.03 -4.46
CA ARG A 311 -18.33 16.30 -4.16
C ARG A 311 -18.26 14.85 -4.59
N LEU A 312 -17.59 14.54 -5.71
CA LEU A 312 -17.32 13.18 -6.14
C LEU A 312 -16.48 12.43 -5.10
N LEU A 313 -15.44 13.07 -4.55
CA LEU A 313 -14.64 12.52 -3.45
C LEU A 313 -15.45 12.22 -2.17
N LYS A 314 -16.56 12.94 -1.96
CA LYS A 314 -17.47 12.76 -0.81
C LYS A 314 -18.57 11.72 -1.04
N LEU A 315 -18.70 11.19 -2.26
CA LEU A 315 -19.59 10.05 -2.53
C LEU A 315 -19.11 8.78 -1.84
N MET A 316 -17.79 8.57 -1.80
CA MET A 316 -17.19 7.36 -1.25
C MET A 316 -17.53 7.17 0.23
N GLU A 317 -17.82 5.94 0.63
CA GLU A 317 -17.97 5.56 2.03
C GLU A 317 -16.59 5.44 2.71
N ALA A 318 -16.56 5.45 4.04
CA ALA A 318 -15.32 5.13 4.74
C ALA A 318 -15.08 3.61 4.69
N ALA A 319 -13.85 3.20 4.38
CA ALA A 319 -13.45 1.79 4.50
C ALA A 319 -13.34 1.39 5.97
N GLN A 320 -13.78 0.18 6.31
CA GLN A 320 -13.94 -0.30 7.69
C GLN A 320 -13.32 -1.69 7.85
N TYR A 321 -12.71 -1.94 9.00
CA TYR A 321 -12.30 -3.28 9.40
C TYR A 321 -13.51 -4.08 9.88
N PHE A 322 -13.51 -5.38 9.64
CA PHE A 322 -14.55 -6.30 10.08
C PHE A 322 -13.97 -7.70 10.33
N VAL A 323 -14.72 -8.53 11.06
CA VAL A 323 -14.46 -9.95 11.25
C VAL A 323 -15.60 -10.72 10.57
N VAL A 324 -15.29 -11.85 9.94
CA VAL A 324 -16.20 -12.57 9.02
C VAL A 324 -17.32 -13.36 9.75
N ASP A 325 -17.44 -13.25 11.08
CA ASP A 325 -18.40 -14.03 11.89
C ASP A 325 -19.87 -13.95 11.38
N ASP A 326 -20.25 -12.90 10.62
CA ASP A 326 -21.64 -12.62 10.21
C ASP A 326 -21.88 -12.15 8.74
N ILE A 327 -21.02 -12.45 7.76
CA ILE A 327 -21.22 -11.92 6.38
C ILE A 327 -21.65 -12.98 5.36
N PRO A 328 -22.86 -12.87 4.75
CA PRO A 328 -23.20 -13.60 3.53
C PRO A 328 -22.27 -13.17 2.39
N GLU A 329 -21.87 -14.13 1.55
CA GLU A 329 -20.74 -14.19 0.59
C GLU A 329 -20.43 -12.97 -0.30
N LEU A 330 -21.16 -11.84 -0.22
CA LEU A 330 -21.04 -10.67 -1.09
C LEU A 330 -20.80 -9.31 -0.42
N GLU A 331 -20.87 -9.14 0.92
CA GLU A 331 -20.71 -7.79 1.53
C GLU A 331 -19.26 -7.37 1.85
N GLY A 332 -18.28 -8.27 1.79
CA GLY A 332 -16.88 -8.01 2.19
C GLY A 332 -15.99 -7.29 1.16
N ARG A 333 -16.51 -6.95 -0.02
CA ARG A 333 -15.73 -6.39 -1.14
C ARG A 333 -15.14 -5.02 -0.83
N HIS A 334 -13.96 -4.75 -1.37
CA HIS A 334 -13.34 -3.44 -1.35
C HIS A 334 -13.63 -2.66 -2.64
N TYR A 335 -14.76 -1.94 -2.67
CA TYR A 335 -15.29 -1.25 -3.85
C TYR A 335 -14.26 -0.40 -4.61
N ALA A 336 -13.47 0.46 -3.94
CA ALA A 336 -12.56 1.36 -4.67
C ALA A 336 -11.38 0.63 -5.33
N LEU A 337 -10.96 -0.49 -4.74
CA LEU A 337 -9.83 -1.29 -5.24
C LEU A 337 -10.27 -2.37 -6.21
N ASP A 338 -11.58 -2.64 -6.28
CA ASP A 338 -12.17 -3.71 -7.05
C ASP A 338 -11.72 -5.12 -6.60
N PHE A 339 -11.52 -5.31 -5.29
CA PHE A 339 -11.07 -6.59 -4.72
C PHE A 339 -12.19 -7.26 -3.94
N ASP A 340 -12.44 -8.55 -4.18
CA ASP A 340 -13.45 -9.34 -3.46
C ASP A 340 -13.14 -9.48 -1.97
N VAL A 341 -11.85 -9.60 -1.65
CA VAL A 341 -11.33 -9.73 -0.29
C VAL A 341 -10.14 -8.78 -0.17
N TYR A 342 -10.05 -8.08 0.96
CA TYR A 342 -8.92 -7.21 1.26
C TYR A 342 -8.67 -7.12 2.76
N SER A 343 -7.41 -7.02 3.16
CA SER A 343 -6.96 -6.76 4.53
C SER A 343 -5.79 -5.78 4.53
N HIS A 344 -5.31 -5.45 5.72
CA HIS A 344 -4.06 -4.72 5.89
C HIS A 344 -3.05 -5.59 6.59
N PHE A 345 -1.86 -5.67 6.01
CA PHE A 345 -0.76 -6.47 6.51
C PHE A 345 0.58 -5.72 6.50
N THR A 346 0.78 -4.79 5.56
CA THR A 346 2.09 -4.21 5.25
C THR A 346 2.55 -3.06 6.14
N SER A 347 1.90 -2.80 7.28
CA SER A 347 2.32 -1.69 8.17
C SER A 347 2.12 -1.94 9.68
N PRO A 348 2.72 -3.02 10.23
CA PRO A 348 2.48 -3.44 11.61
C PRO A 348 3.07 -2.51 12.69
N ILE A 349 4.08 -1.69 12.40
CA ILE A 349 4.63 -0.72 13.36
C ILE A 349 3.60 0.37 13.70
N ARG A 350 2.71 0.69 12.76
CA ARG A 350 1.78 1.84 12.84
C ARG A 350 0.29 1.51 12.74
N ARG A 351 -0.07 0.24 12.51
CA ARG A 351 -1.46 -0.22 12.48
C ARG A 351 -1.61 -1.53 13.26
N TYR A 352 -2.46 -1.51 14.28
CA TYR A 352 -2.71 -2.70 15.09
C TYR A 352 -3.38 -3.86 14.33
N PRO A 353 -4.33 -3.62 13.39
CA PRO A 353 -4.89 -4.70 12.58
C PRO A 353 -3.84 -5.49 11.81
N ASP A 354 -2.78 -4.83 11.32
CA ASP A 354 -1.67 -5.48 10.62
C ASP A 354 -0.87 -6.41 11.56
N ILE A 355 -0.69 -6.04 12.84
CA ILE A 355 -0.07 -6.93 13.85
C ILE A 355 -0.91 -8.18 14.05
N LEU A 356 -2.23 -8.04 14.17
CA LEU A 356 -3.14 -9.17 14.38
C LEU A 356 -3.11 -10.12 13.17
N VAL A 357 -3.17 -9.54 11.97
CA VAL A 357 -3.11 -10.28 10.70
C VAL A 357 -1.76 -10.99 10.56
N LEU A 358 -0.64 -10.30 10.77
CA LEU A 358 0.72 -10.86 10.73
C LEU A 358 0.86 -12.04 11.70
N SER A 359 0.47 -11.84 12.98
CA SER A 359 0.57 -12.87 14.01
C SER A 359 -0.25 -14.11 13.65
N LYS A 360 -1.45 -13.91 13.10
CA LYS A 360 -2.34 -14.99 12.68
C LYS A 360 -1.77 -15.78 11.49
N VAL A 361 -1.25 -15.09 10.47
CA VAL A 361 -0.63 -15.72 9.29
C VAL A 361 0.60 -16.52 9.68
N ILE A 362 1.48 -15.96 10.53
CA ILE A 362 2.67 -16.65 11.04
C ILE A 362 2.26 -17.93 11.79
N TYR A 363 1.29 -17.82 12.71
CA TYR A 363 0.79 -18.97 13.46
C TYR A 363 0.22 -20.06 12.54
N GLN A 364 -0.58 -19.68 11.53
CA GLN A 364 -1.17 -20.61 10.56
C GLN A 364 -0.10 -21.36 9.76
N ILE A 365 0.94 -20.67 9.30
CA ILE A 365 2.06 -21.28 8.57
C ILE A 365 2.80 -22.29 9.46
N TYR A 366 3.09 -21.94 10.71
CA TYR A 366 3.75 -22.87 11.65
C TYR A 366 2.90 -24.11 11.93
N MET A 367 1.58 -23.94 12.14
CA MET A 367 0.66 -25.06 12.38
C MET A 367 0.61 -26.01 11.18
N PHE A 368 0.54 -25.48 9.96
CA PHE A 368 0.53 -26.28 8.74
C PHE A 368 1.82 -27.10 8.55
N LEU A 369 2.98 -26.48 8.77
CA LEU A 369 4.27 -27.17 8.68
C LEU A 369 4.38 -28.28 9.73
N THR A 370 3.93 -28.00 10.97
CA THR A 370 3.93 -28.99 12.05
C THR A 370 3.03 -30.18 11.73
N GLN A 371 1.83 -29.94 11.21
CA GLN A 371 0.89 -31.00 10.85
C GLN A 371 1.39 -31.85 9.68
N LYS A 372 2.08 -31.26 8.70
CA LYS A 372 2.77 -32.00 7.63
C LYS A 372 3.88 -32.90 8.18
N ILE A 373 4.70 -32.40 9.10
CA ILE A 373 5.75 -33.21 9.73
C ILE A 373 5.13 -34.40 10.45
N ILE A 374 4.09 -34.17 11.28
CA ILE A 374 3.39 -35.23 12.03
C ILE A 374 2.77 -36.28 11.09
N ASN A 375 2.21 -35.88 9.95
CA ASN A 375 1.59 -36.82 9.01
C ASN A 375 2.61 -37.57 8.14
N CYS A 376 3.86 -37.12 8.07
CA CYS A 376 4.95 -37.78 7.34
C CYS A 376 5.85 -38.66 8.23
N SER A 377 5.73 -38.53 9.55
CA SER A 377 6.36 -39.37 10.57
C SER A 377 5.41 -40.46 11.05
#